data_AF-A0A6F8SJ68-F1
#
_entry.id   AF-A0A6F8SJ68-F1
#
_cell.length_a   1.000
_cell.length_b   1.000
_cell.length_c   1.000
_cell.angle_alpha   90.00
_cell.angle_beta   90.00
_cell.angle_gamma   90.00
#
_symmetry.space_group_name_H-M   'P 1'
#
loop_
_entity.id
_entity.type
_entity.pdbx_description
1 polymer ?
#
loop_
_entity_poly.entity_id
_entity_poly.type
_entity_poly.pdbx_seq_one_letter_code
_entity_poly.pdbx_strand_id
1 'polypeptide(L)'
;MALLRPSLTLVLDLDERVAAEQTILEINRSYAHIGTPVIRTHACESAEDAPVRNTARLIVNMGTYSYLNSADEGADERWETIVGPWIGNMLRKIGNNMKVFNDRQRKIGYPEVHFDTLDIELGAGAFTVAVRPQGAGAVDEAVAERVTAARNLRNDGTFAEAVRVELPCAESWNAQRDAAWEAWATEHPEVLEEPDTDEEAPSGDVADEAAEPAPEKTREELLAEDVIAKSYENTAVPPTDSEALPRPQREEEEEEDPFDFPVDYTLWAVIGADGATRTYDSVAAAFVG
;
A
#
# COMPACT_ATOMS: atom_id res chain seq x y z
N MET A 1 18.29 27.25 -13.68
CA MET A 1 18.80 26.01 -13.06
C MET A 1 17.94 24.86 -13.53
N ALA A 2 18.52 23.72 -13.89
CA ALA A 2 17.75 22.52 -14.17
C ALA A 2 16.97 22.15 -12.89
N LEU A 3 15.67 21.86 -13.02
CA LEU A 3 14.86 21.48 -11.88
C LEU A 3 15.31 20.09 -11.42
N LEU A 4 16.03 20.03 -10.30
CA LEU A 4 16.49 18.78 -9.73
C LEU A 4 15.25 17.98 -9.29
N ARG A 5 15.06 16.79 -9.85
CA ARG A 5 13.90 15.93 -9.56
C ARG A 5 14.38 14.52 -9.24
N PRO A 6 13.97 13.94 -8.11
CA PRO A 6 14.21 12.52 -7.87
C PRO A 6 13.48 11.67 -8.90
N SER A 7 14.10 10.56 -9.31
CA SER A 7 13.44 9.51 -10.07
C SER A 7 13.06 8.35 -9.15
N LEU A 8 11.97 7.66 -9.53
CA LEU A 8 11.45 6.49 -8.85
C LEU A 8 11.64 5.27 -9.74
N THR A 9 12.18 4.19 -9.17
CA THR A 9 11.89 2.84 -9.67
C THR A 9 11.01 2.16 -8.64
N LEU A 10 9.77 1.87 -9.02
CA LEU A 10 8.83 1.12 -8.20
C LEU A 10 8.97 -0.37 -8.54
N VAL A 11 9.32 -1.19 -7.56
CA VAL A 11 9.36 -2.65 -7.69
C VAL A 11 8.24 -3.23 -6.85
N LEU A 12 7.39 -4.06 -7.45
CA LEU A 12 6.35 -4.79 -6.74
C LEU A 12 6.74 -6.27 -6.76
N ASP A 13 7.02 -6.82 -5.59
CA ASP A 13 7.37 -8.22 -5.40
C ASP A 13 6.14 -8.96 -4.89
N LEU A 14 5.56 -9.81 -5.74
CA LEU A 14 4.25 -10.43 -5.52
C LEU A 14 4.37 -11.93 -5.28
N ASP A 15 3.61 -12.45 -4.34
CA ASP A 15 3.39 -13.88 -4.18
C ASP A 15 2.69 -14.43 -5.44
N GLU A 16 3.18 -15.54 -5.97
CA GLU A 16 2.63 -16.19 -7.17
C GLU A 16 1.13 -16.50 -7.06
N ARG A 17 0.59 -16.67 -5.83
CA ARG A 17 -0.84 -16.93 -5.60
C ARG A 17 -1.75 -15.76 -5.98
N VAL A 18 -1.24 -14.52 -5.95
CA VAL A 18 -1.99 -13.31 -6.32
C VAL A 18 -1.50 -12.65 -7.61
N ALA A 19 -0.39 -13.14 -8.17
CA ALA A 19 0.26 -12.60 -9.35
C ALA A 19 -0.25 -13.19 -10.69
N ALA A 20 -1.55 -13.43 -10.81
CA ALA A 20 -2.15 -13.86 -12.07
C ALA A 20 -1.94 -12.82 -13.19
N GLU A 21 -1.87 -13.26 -14.45
CA GLU A 21 -1.61 -12.39 -15.61
C GLU A 21 -2.57 -11.18 -15.65
N GLN A 22 -3.86 -11.42 -15.39
CA GLN A 22 -4.87 -10.36 -15.36
C GLN A 22 -4.61 -9.36 -14.22
N THR A 23 -4.21 -9.82 -13.03
CA THR A 23 -3.82 -8.94 -11.91
C THR A 23 -2.62 -8.08 -12.29
N ILE A 24 -1.59 -8.68 -12.90
CA ILE A 24 -0.39 -7.98 -13.38
C ILE A 24 -0.74 -6.92 -14.42
N LEU A 25 -1.62 -7.22 -15.37
CA LEU A 25 -2.09 -6.26 -16.38
C LEU A 25 -2.83 -5.08 -15.73
N GLU A 26 -3.68 -5.35 -14.75
CA GLU A 26 -4.41 -4.30 -14.02
C GLU A 26 -3.50 -3.46 -13.14
N ILE A 27 -2.48 -4.06 -12.50
CA ILE A 27 -1.44 -3.31 -11.79
C ILE A 27 -0.72 -2.39 -12.77
N ASN A 28 -0.25 -2.91 -13.91
CA ASN A 28 0.43 -2.08 -14.92
C ASN A 28 -0.43 -0.91 -15.40
N ARG A 29 -1.74 -1.14 -15.61
CA ARG A 29 -2.69 -0.09 -16.00
C ARG A 29 -2.89 0.93 -14.88
N SER A 30 -3.12 0.48 -13.65
CA SER A 30 -3.40 1.36 -12.51
C SER A 30 -2.20 2.24 -12.19
N TYR A 31 -0.99 1.67 -12.17
CA TYR A 31 0.23 2.38 -11.79
C TYR A 31 0.84 3.25 -12.90
N ALA A 32 0.35 3.16 -14.14
CA ALA A 32 0.92 3.87 -15.29
C ALA A 32 1.10 5.40 -15.08
N HIS A 33 0.22 6.03 -14.31
CA HIS A 33 0.29 7.46 -14.01
C HIS A 33 1.30 7.84 -12.90
N ILE A 34 1.76 6.86 -12.11
CA ILE A 34 2.85 7.00 -11.13
C ILE A 34 4.19 6.68 -11.80
N GLY A 35 4.20 5.61 -12.60
CA GLY A 35 5.32 5.06 -13.34
C GLY A 35 5.10 3.56 -13.56
N THR A 36 5.63 3.01 -14.66
CA THR A 36 5.51 1.57 -14.92
C THR A 36 6.29 0.78 -13.86
N PRO A 37 5.61 -0.02 -13.00
CA PRO A 37 6.30 -0.78 -11.97
C PRO A 37 7.08 -1.93 -12.60
N VAL A 38 8.19 -2.30 -11.98
CA VAL A 38 8.88 -3.56 -12.24
C VAL A 38 8.22 -4.62 -11.36
N ILE A 39 7.47 -5.51 -11.98
CA ILE A 39 6.79 -6.60 -11.26
C ILE A 39 7.73 -7.81 -11.21
N ARG A 40 7.90 -8.36 -10.01
CA ARG A 40 8.59 -9.62 -9.75
C ARG A 40 7.62 -10.55 -9.05
N THR A 41 7.83 -11.85 -9.21
CA THR A 41 7.07 -12.85 -8.50
C THR A 41 8.00 -13.73 -7.69
N HIS A 42 7.51 -14.22 -6.56
CA HIS A 42 8.20 -15.20 -5.75
C HIS A 42 7.24 -16.32 -5.34
N ALA A 43 7.80 -17.53 -5.27
CA ALA A 43 7.07 -18.69 -4.78
C ALA A 43 6.73 -18.51 -3.30
N CYS A 44 5.62 -19.09 -2.85
CA CYS A 44 5.30 -19.17 -1.43
C CYS A 44 6.46 -19.86 -0.68
N GLU A 45 7.07 -19.16 0.27
CA GLU A 45 8.23 -19.65 1.03
C GLU A 45 7.85 -20.68 2.13
N SER A 46 6.57 -21.00 2.29
CA SER A 46 6.02 -21.74 3.43
C SER A 46 4.88 -22.70 3.03
N ALA A 47 4.38 -23.48 3.99
CA ALA A 47 3.25 -24.40 3.79
C ALA A 47 2.05 -23.70 3.12
N GLU A 48 1.17 -24.47 2.45
CA GLU A 48 0.01 -23.94 1.70
C GLU A 48 -0.83 -22.92 2.49
N ASP A 49 -0.90 -23.07 3.81
CA ASP A 49 -1.69 -22.22 4.73
C ASP A 49 -0.99 -20.92 5.18
N ALA A 50 0.23 -20.65 4.73
CA ALA A 50 0.92 -19.43 5.13
C ALA A 50 0.28 -18.18 4.48
N PRO A 51 0.23 -17.04 5.20
CA PRO A 51 -0.33 -15.82 4.64
C PRO A 51 0.42 -15.39 3.38
N VAL A 52 -0.33 -14.84 2.41
CA VAL A 52 0.24 -14.19 1.22
C VAL A 52 1.14 -13.06 1.67
N ARG A 53 2.36 -12.99 1.09
CA ARG A 53 3.31 -11.91 1.39
C ARG A 53 3.71 -11.15 0.15
N ASN A 54 3.56 -9.84 0.15
CA ASN A 54 4.00 -8.99 -0.95
C ASN A 54 4.83 -7.81 -0.42
N THR A 55 5.82 -7.34 -1.19
CA THR A 55 6.58 -6.13 -0.82
C THR A 55 6.60 -5.11 -1.95
N ALA A 56 6.45 -3.84 -1.61
CA ALA A 56 6.64 -2.73 -2.53
C ALA A 56 7.99 -2.06 -2.23
N ARG A 57 8.77 -1.72 -3.26
CA ARG A 57 10.07 -1.06 -3.13
C ARG A 57 10.11 0.23 -3.93
N LEU A 58 10.38 1.34 -3.25
CA LEU A 58 10.59 2.66 -3.83
C LEU A 58 12.09 2.93 -3.85
N ILE A 59 12.72 2.72 -5.00
CA ILE A 59 14.14 3.05 -5.18
C ILE A 59 14.23 4.53 -5.54
N VAL A 60 14.75 5.31 -4.61
CA VAL A 60 14.89 6.76 -4.75
C VAL A 60 16.25 7.08 -5.36
N ASN A 61 16.26 7.79 -6.48
CA ASN A 61 17.50 8.13 -7.18
C ASN A 61 17.58 9.63 -7.49
N MET A 62 18.76 10.21 -7.23
CA MET A 62 19.10 11.61 -7.48
C MET A 62 20.23 11.77 -8.50
N GLY A 63 20.49 10.75 -9.32
CA GLY A 63 21.61 10.72 -10.26
C GLY A 63 22.94 10.79 -9.52
N THR A 64 23.74 11.82 -9.81
CA THR A 64 25.07 12.01 -9.21
C THR A 64 25.04 12.80 -7.90
N TYR A 65 23.87 13.19 -7.40
CA TYR A 65 23.73 14.10 -6.26
C TYR A 65 23.52 13.32 -4.95
N SER A 66 24.48 13.37 -4.01
CA SER A 66 24.44 12.66 -2.73
C SER A 66 23.49 13.27 -1.71
N TYR A 67 22.41 12.61 -1.29
CA TYR A 67 21.39 13.22 -0.42
C TYR A 67 21.24 12.54 0.95
N LEU A 68 21.84 11.36 1.11
CA LEU A 68 21.66 10.53 2.29
C LEU A 68 22.56 10.95 3.47
N ASN A 69 23.85 11.20 3.22
CA ASN A 69 24.80 11.54 4.29
C ASN A 69 24.94 13.07 4.41
N SER A 70 24.72 13.62 5.61
CA SER A 70 24.86 15.06 5.92
C SER A 70 26.29 15.58 5.75
N ALA A 71 27.29 14.69 5.81
CA ALA A 71 28.68 15.04 5.53
C ALA A 71 28.94 15.37 4.05
N ASP A 72 28.05 14.95 3.13
CA ASP A 72 28.18 15.24 1.70
C ASP A 72 27.69 16.67 1.39
N GLU A 73 28.42 17.38 0.52
CA GLU A 73 28.11 18.78 0.20
C GLU A 73 26.68 18.97 -0.36
N GLY A 74 25.90 19.84 0.29
CA GLY A 74 24.53 20.16 -0.09
C GLY A 74 23.53 19.01 0.10
N ALA A 75 23.89 17.93 0.80
CA ALA A 75 22.99 16.80 1.02
C ALA A 75 21.77 17.17 1.88
N ASP A 76 21.97 17.95 2.94
CA ASP A 76 20.89 18.37 3.84
C ASP A 76 19.91 19.33 3.17
N GLU A 77 20.41 20.34 2.46
CA GLU A 77 19.56 21.25 1.67
C GLU A 77 18.73 20.46 0.65
N ARG A 78 19.34 19.49 -0.05
CA ARG A 78 18.63 18.64 -1.01
C ARG A 78 17.64 17.69 -0.34
N TRP A 79 17.92 17.21 0.86
CA TRP A 79 16.96 16.43 1.63
C TRP A 79 15.74 17.27 1.98
N GLU A 80 15.94 18.42 2.62
CA GLU A 80 14.90 19.30 3.13
C GLU A 80 14.02 19.85 2.01
N THR A 81 14.64 20.33 0.91
CA THR A 81 13.91 21.05 -0.14
C THR A 81 13.33 20.13 -1.23
N ILE A 82 13.87 18.92 -1.40
CA ILE A 82 13.54 18.04 -2.53
C ILE A 82 13.17 16.63 -2.09
N VAL A 83 14.08 15.89 -1.48
CA VAL A 83 13.90 14.44 -1.28
C VAL A 83 12.81 14.14 -0.26
N GLY A 84 12.84 14.78 0.92
CA GLY A 84 11.82 14.60 1.96
C GLY A 84 10.40 14.91 1.46
N PRO A 85 10.16 16.12 0.91
CA PRO A 85 8.86 16.47 0.33
C PRO A 85 8.43 15.55 -0.83
N TRP A 86 9.37 15.07 -1.64
CA TRP A 86 9.08 14.14 -2.72
C TRP A 86 8.66 12.76 -2.19
N ILE A 87 9.32 12.24 -1.14
CA ILE A 87 8.96 10.96 -0.52
C ILE A 87 7.51 11.01 0.00
N GLY A 88 7.14 12.04 0.75
CA GLY A 88 5.76 12.18 1.25
C GLY A 88 4.73 12.21 0.12
N ASN A 89 5.04 12.93 -0.97
CA ASN A 89 4.18 12.93 -2.16
C ASN A 89 4.06 11.55 -2.84
N MET A 90 5.15 10.76 -2.88
CA MET A 90 5.13 9.42 -3.46
C MET A 90 4.36 8.42 -2.60
N LEU A 91 4.54 8.46 -1.27
CA LEU A 91 3.80 7.62 -0.34
C LEU A 91 2.29 7.84 -0.49
N ARG A 92 1.85 9.10 -0.52
CA ARG A 92 0.45 9.45 -0.74
C ARG A 92 -0.07 8.94 -2.09
N LYS A 93 0.69 9.12 -3.17
CA LYS A 93 0.28 8.66 -4.52
C LYS A 93 0.14 7.15 -4.59
N ILE A 94 1.13 6.42 -4.07
CA ILE A 94 1.16 4.96 -4.10
C ILE A 94 0.05 4.39 -3.21
N GLY A 95 -0.09 4.90 -1.98
CA GLY A 95 -1.13 4.46 -1.06
C GLY A 95 -2.54 4.71 -1.60
N ASN A 96 -2.80 5.90 -2.15
CA ASN A 96 -4.09 6.19 -2.79
C ASN A 96 -4.38 5.26 -3.98
N ASN A 97 -3.37 4.99 -4.81
CA ASN A 97 -3.53 4.08 -5.93
C ASN A 97 -3.79 2.64 -5.47
N MET A 98 -3.12 2.18 -4.40
CA MET A 98 -3.36 0.85 -3.82
C MET A 98 -4.79 0.72 -3.29
N LYS A 99 -5.27 1.74 -2.57
CA LYS A 99 -6.65 1.80 -2.10
C LYS A 99 -7.65 1.72 -3.27
N VAL A 100 -7.50 2.59 -4.26
CA VAL A 100 -8.39 2.62 -5.44
C VAL A 100 -8.31 1.31 -6.24
N PHE A 101 -7.13 0.71 -6.33
CA PHE A 101 -6.96 -0.59 -6.97
C PHE A 101 -7.76 -1.67 -6.24
N ASN A 102 -7.60 -1.81 -4.93
CA ASN A 102 -8.28 -2.83 -4.12
C ASN A 102 -9.78 -2.60 -4.03
N ASP A 103 -10.24 -1.36 -3.86
CA ASP A 103 -11.67 -1.01 -3.90
C ASP A 103 -12.32 -1.44 -5.23
N ARG A 104 -11.58 -1.33 -6.34
CA ARG A 104 -12.03 -1.84 -7.62
C ARG A 104 -11.99 -3.36 -7.67
N GLN A 105 -10.92 -4.01 -7.22
CA GLN A 105 -10.82 -5.48 -7.24
C GLN A 105 -11.99 -6.11 -6.49
N ARG A 106 -12.36 -5.56 -5.33
CA ARG A 106 -13.53 -5.97 -4.55
C ARG A 106 -14.82 -5.89 -5.37
N LYS A 107 -15.07 -4.75 -6.02
CA LYS A 107 -16.27 -4.54 -6.88
C LYS A 107 -16.38 -5.50 -8.04
N ILE A 108 -15.26 -5.90 -8.61
CA ILE A 108 -15.25 -6.82 -9.77
C ILE A 108 -15.03 -8.29 -9.35
N GLY A 109 -14.95 -8.60 -8.05
CA GLY A 109 -14.74 -9.96 -7.54
C GLY A 109 -13.35 -10.54 -7.86
N TYR A 110 -12.33 -9.69 -7.91
CA TYR A 110 -10.93 -10.07 -8.13
C TYR A 110 -10.15 -10.05 -6.80
N PRO A 111 -9.04 -10.82 -6.69
CA PRO A 111 -8.20 -10.76 -5.50
C PRO A 111 -7.63 -9.36 -5.27
N GLU A 112 -7.73 -8.89 -4.03
CA GLU A 112 -7.01 -7.71 -3.55
C GLU A 112 -5.51 -7.99 -3.45
N VAL A 113 -4.69 -6.95 -3.55
CA VAL A 113 -3.23 -7.02 -3.39
C VAL A 113 -2.81 -6.11 -2.26
N HIS A 114 -2.35 -6.70 -1.16
CA HIS A 114 -1.82 -5.99 0.01
C HIS A 114 -0.32 -6.19 0.10
N PHE A 115 0.41 -5.19 0.59
CA PHE A 115 1.85 -5.29 0.80
C PHE A 115 2.16 -5.33 2.30
N ASP A 116 2.97 -6.29 2.70
CA ASP A 116 3.53 -6.41 4.04
C ASP A 116 4.33 -5.17 4.39
N THR A 117 5.23 -4.76 3.49
CA THR A 117 6.06 -3.58 3.66
C THR A 117 6.14 -2.78 2.37
N LEU A 118 6.25 -1.46 2.55
CA LEU A 118 6.69 -0.52 1.54
C LEU A 118 8.09 -0.04 1.93
N ASP A 119 9.08 -0.50 1.18
CA ASP A 119 10.50 -0.29 1.42
C ASP A 119 10.99 0.93 0.64
N ILE A 120 11.46 1.95 1.34
CA ILE A 120 12.02 3.16 0.76
C ILE A 120 13.55 3.01 0.75
N GLU A 121 14.11 2.72 -0.43
CA GLU A 121 15.53 2.48 -0.62
C GLU A 121 16.26 3.79 -0.97
N LEU A 122 17.24 4.16 -0.15
CA LEU A 122 17.96 5.43 -0.22
C LEU A 122 19.46 5.20 -0.47
N GLY A 123 20.07 6.12 -1.23
CA GLY A 123 21.52 6.16 -1.43
C GLY A 123 22.07 4.93 -2.14
N ALA A 124 21.36 4.43 -3.16
CA ALA A 124 21.71 3.22 -3.90
C ALA A 124 21.80 1.96 -3.00
N GLY A 125 20.79 1.76 -2.15
CA GLY A 125 20.70 0.59 -1.26
C GLY A 125 21.52 0.71 0.02
N ALA A 126 22.15 1.86 0.28
CA ALA A 126 22.94 2.08 1.49
C ALA A 126 22.09 2.17 2.76
N PHE A 127 20.81 2.55 2.63
CA PHE A 127 19.88 2.63 3.75
C PHE A 127 18.45 2.43 3.28
N THR A 128 17.69 1.57 3.96
CA THR A 128 16.28 1.30 3.65
C THR A 128 15.39 1.62 4.86
N VAL A 129 14.31 2.34 4.62
CA VAL A 129 13.24 2.53 5.62
C VAL A 129 12.01 1.78 5.15
N ALA A 130 11.67 0.69 5.83
CA ALA A 130 10.52 -0.14 5.53
C ALA A 130 9.32 0.25 6.40
N VAL A 131 8.19 0.53 5.77
CA VAL A 131 6.98 0.99 6.46
C VAL A 131 5.87 -0.03 6.24
N ARG A 132 5.11 -0.34 7.29
CA ARG A 132 3.91 -1.17 7.21
C ARG A 132 2.74 -0.34 6.68
N PRO A 133 2.14 -0.64 5.53
CA PRO A 133 0.92 0.03 5.10
C PRO A 133 -0.25 -0.27 6.06
N GLN A 134 -1.22 0.64 6.12
CA GLN A 134 -2.55 0.39 6.69
C GLN A 134 -3.30 -0.64 5.82
N GLY A 135 -4.41 -1.19 6.31
CA GLY A 135 -5.11 -2.35 5.72
C GLY A 135 -5.44 -2.17 4.23
N ALA A 136 -6.07 -1.06 3.87
CA ALA A 136 -6.40 -0.73 2.48
C ALA A 136 -5.20 -0.28 1.63
N GLY A 137 -3.97 -0.41 2.13
CA GLY A 137 -2.75 0.01 1.47
C GLY A 137 -2.41 1.50 1.64
N ALA A 138 -3.13 2.22 2.51
CA ALA A 138 -2.81 3.60 2.82
C ALA A 138 -1.49 3.70 3.60
N VAL A 139 -0.76 4.80 3.40
CA VAL A 139 0.42 5.13 4.20
C VAL A 139 0.23 6.55 4.69
N ASP A 140 0.23 6.70 6.02
CA ASP A 140 0.05 7.99 6.68
C ASP A 140 1.15 8.98 6.23
N GLU A 141 0.79 10.23 5.97
CA GLU A 141 1.76 11.25 5.54
C GLU A 141 2.84 11.53 6.62
N ALA A 142 2.52 11.34 7.90
CA ALA A 142 3.45 11.42 9.02
C ALA A 142 4.56 10.36 8.95
N VAL A 143 4.44 9.36 8.07
CA VAL A 143 5.53 8.43 7.78
C VAL A 143 6.70 9.13 7.11
N ALA A 144 6.47 10.17 6.28
CA ALA A 144 7.55 10.91 5.63
C ALA A 144 8.48 11.62 6.64
N GLU A 145 7.89 12.14 7.73
CA GLU A 145 8.65 12.72 8.84
C GLU A 145 9.51 11.66 9.54
N ARG A 146 9.00 10.43 9.69
CA ARG A 146 9.75 9.30 10.27
C ARG A 146 10.90 8.85 9.40
N VAL A 147 10.74 8.87 8.08
CA VAL A 147 11.85 8.62 7.13
C VAL A 147 12.96 9.67 7.31
N THR A 148 12.58 10.94 7.50
CA THR A 148 13.53 12.02 7.81
C THR A 148 14.21 11.82 9.15
N ALA A 149 13.45 11.46 10.20
CA ALA A 149 14.00 11.18 11.51
C ALA A 149 14.98 9.98 11.48
N ALA A 150 14.66 8.91 10.75
CA ALA A 150 15.56 7.77 10.56
C ALA A 150 16.87 8.17 9.86
N ARG A 151 16.81 9.02 8.82
CA ARG A 151 18.01 9.61 8.21
C ARG A 151 18.81 10.43 9.22
N ASN A 152 18.17 11.27 10.02
CA ASN A 152 18.86 12.12 10.98
C ASN A 152 19.57 11.28 12.05
N LEU A 153 18.90 10.28 12.62
CA LEU A 153 19.49 9.35 13.59
C LEU A 153 20.69 8.59 13.02
N ARG A 154 20.69 8.28 11.72
CA ARG A 154 21.84 7.71 11.03
C ARG A 154 23.01 8.69 10.94
N ASN A 155 22.73 9.94 10.59
CA ASN A 155 23.76 10.98 10.46
C ASN A 155 24.34 11.43 11.80
N ASP A 156 23.53 11.40 12.87
CA ASP A 156 23.96 11.70 14.24
C ASP A 156 24.73 10.55 14.91
N GLY A 157 24.81 9.40 14.24
CA GLY A 157 25.56 8.22 14.67
C GLY A 157 24.76 7.23 15.54
N THR A 158 23.55 7.57 15.98
CA THR A 158 22.66 6.65 16.72
C THR A 158 22.38 5.38 15.91
N PHE A 159 22.17 5.53 14.60
CA PHE A 159 21.96 4.42 13.64
C PHE A 159 23.19 4.21 12.73
N ALA A 160 24.41 4.47 13.20
CA ALA A 160 25.62 4.42 12.37
C ALA A 160 25.81 3.10 11.60
N GLU A 161 25.44 1.97 12.21
CA GLU A 161 25.58 0.62 11.63
C GLU A 161 24.31 0.13 10.92
N ALA A 162 23.22 0.90 10.96
CA ALA A 162 21.95 0.48 10.43
C ALA A 162 21.94 0.53 8.90
N VAL A 163 21.53 -0.57 8.28
CA VAL A 163 21.25 -0.66 6.84
C VAL A 163 19.75 -0.64 6.57
N ARG A 164 18.93 -1.01 7.56
CA ARG A 164 17.48 -1.05 7.46
C ARG A 164 16.83 -0.61 8.76
N VAL A 165 15.72 0.14 8.65
CA VAL A 165 14.83 0.45 9.76
C VAL A 165 13.41 0.02 9.37
N GLU A 166 12.74 -0.76 10.21
CA GLU A 166 11.34 -1.15 10.01
C GLU A 166 10.40 -0.40 10.94
N LEU A 167 9.32 0.12 10.38
CA LEU A 167 8.36 1.03 11.02
C LEU A 167 6.93 0.46 10.88
N PRO A 168 6.27 0.05 11.97
CA PRO A 168 6.87 -0.32 13.25
C PRO A 168 7.67 -1.64 13.14
N CYS A 169 8.32 -2.05 14.24
CA CYS A 169 8.88 -3.39 14.34
C CYS A 169 7.78 -4.46 14.22
N ALA A 170 8.14 -5.65 13.75
CA ALA A 170 7.19 -6.73 13.49
C ALA A 170 6.37 -7.14 14.73
N GLU A 171 6.99 -7.14 15.92
CA GLU A 171 6.30 -7.48 17.17
C GLU A 171 5.19 -6.46 17.49
N SER A 172 5.52 -5.16 17.43
CA SER A 172 4.55 -4.08 17.63
C SER A 172 3.44 -4.11 16.57
N TRP A 173 3.79 -4.36 15.31
CA TRP A 173 2.82 -4.50 14.23
C TRP A 173 1.80 -5.60 14.50
N ASN A 174 2.28 -6.81 14.81
CA ASN A 174 1.42 -7.96 15.04
C ASN A 174 0.51 -7.72 16.26
N ALA A 175 1.06 -7.16 17.35
CA ALA A 175 0.26 -6.85 18.54
C ALA A 175 -0.85 -5.82 18.25
N GLN A 176 -0.56 -4.79 17.45
CA GLN A 176 -1.58 -3.80 17.04
C GLN A 176 -2.66 -4.42 16.16
N ARG A 177 -2.24 -5.21 15.16
CA ARG A 177 -3.16 -5.90 14.24
C ARG A 177 -4.07 -6.86 15.00
N ASP A 178 -3.51 -7.70 15.86
CA ASP A 178 -4.27 -8.72 16.58
C ASP A 178 -5.29 -8.07 17.53
N ALA A 179 -4.89 -7.01 18.24
CA ALA A 179 -5.81 -6.24 19.08
C ALA A 179 -6.92 -5.54 18.27
N ALA A 180 -6.58 -4.97 17.11
CA ALA A 180 -7.56 -4.35 16.22
C ALA A 180 -8.53 -5.39 15.64
N TRP A 181 -8.03 -6.58 15.27
CA TRP A 181 -8.84 -7.67 14.76
C TRP A 181 -9.82 -8.19 15.81
N GLU A 182 -9.38 -8.39 17.05
CA GLU A 182 -10.26 -8.81 18.16
C GLU A 182 -11.40 -7.81 18.41
N ALA A 183 -11.09 -6.50 18.35
CA ALA A 183 -12.09 -5.46 18.49
C ALA A 183 -13.08 -5.48 17.32
N TRP A 184 -12.56 -5.54 16.08
CA TRP A 184 -13.38 -5.53 14.87
C TRP A 184 -14.28 -6.77 14.78
N ALA A 185 -13.75 -7.97 15.02
CA ALA A 185 -14.52 -9.21 14.99
C ALA A 185 -15.60 -9.30 16.10
N THR A 186 -15.49 -8.49 17.17
CA THR A 186 -16.56 -8.35 18.17
C THR A 186 -17.74 -7.53 17.62
N GLU A 187 -17.45 -6.55 16.77
CA GLU A 187 -18.46 -5.70 16.11
C GLU A 187 -19.02 -6.35 14.84
N HIS A 188 -18.25 -7.26 14.24
CA HIS A 188 -18.53 -8.01 13.00
C HIS A 188 -18.49 -9.54 13.23
N PRO A 189 -19.39 -10.13 14.05
CA PRO A 189 -19.37 -11.56 14.34
C PRO A 189 -19.55 -12.45 13.11
N GLU A 190 -20.18 -11.94 12.04
CA GLU A 190 -20.40 -12.62 10.76
C GLU A 190 -19.10 -13.10 10.09
N VAL A 191 -17.97 -12.45 10.37
CA VAL A 191 -16.68 -12.84 9.80
C VAL A 191 -16.02 -14.04 10.49
N LEU A 192 -16.54 -14.42 11.66
CA LEU A 192 -16.10 -15.59 12.42
C LEU A 192 -17.02 -16.79 12.18
N GLU A 193 -18.17 -16.60 11.54
CA GLU A 193 -19.04 -17.69 11.14
C GLU A 193 -18.35 -18.46 10.00
N GLU A 194 -18.09 -19.76 10.21
CA GLU A 194 -17.66 -20.62 9.11
C GLU A 194 -18.74 -20.57 8.03
N PRO A 195 -18.38 -20.50 6.73
CA PRO A 195 -19.38 -20.48 5.69
C PRO A 195 -20.27 -21.71 5.87
N ASP A 196 -21.57 -21.49 6.08
CA ASP A 196 -22.54 -22.57 6.20
C ASP A 196 -22.44 -23.40 4.91
N THR A 197 -21.76 -24.55 4.97
CA THR A 197 -21.62 -25.46 3.83
C THR A 197 -22.94 -26.19 3.51
N ASP A 198 -24.04 -25.77 4.11
CA ASP A 198 -25.37 -26.37 4.03
C ASP A 198 -26.45 -25.37 3.56
N GLU A 199 -26.14 -24.44 2.64
CA GLU A 199 -27.20 -23.92 1.76
C GLU A 199 -27.53 -24.95 0.66
N GLU A 200 -28.16 -26.06 1.07
CA GLU A 200 -29.13 -26.72 0.22
C GLU A 200 -30.22 -25.67 -0.08
N ALA A 201 -30.26 -25.21 -1.33
CA ALA A 201 -31.19 -24.21 -1.83
C ALA A 201 -32.58 -24.35 -1.18
N PRO A 202 -33.13 -23.31 -0.53
CA PRO A 202 -34.48 -23.37 -0.01
C PRO A 202 -35.43 -23.37 -1.22
N SER A 203 -35.87 -24.56 -1.62
CA SER A 203 -37.08 -24.73 -2.42
C SER A 203 -38.26 -24.31 -1.54
N GLY A 204 -38.65 -23.05 -1.63
CA GLY A 204 -39.75 -22.49 -0.86
C GLY A 204 -40.41 -21.35 -1.61
N ASP A 205 -41.47 -21.68 -2.36
CA ASP A 205 -42.44 -20.74 -2.92
C ASP A 205 -42.86 -19.69 -1.87
N VAL A 206 -42.41 -18.45 -2.05
CA VAL A 206 -43.08 -17.28 -1.48
C VAL A 206 -43.22 -16.26 -2.61
N ALA A 207 -44.46 -16.09 -3.07
CA ALA A 207 -44.82 -15.07 -4.02
C ALA A 207 -44.69 -13.70 -3.34
N ASP A 208 -43.62 -12.98 -3.68
CA ASP A 208 -43.50 -11.55 -3.44
C ASP A 208 -43.28 -10.84 -4.78
N GLU A 209 -43.91 -9.68 -4.94
CA GLU A 209 -44.02 -8.95 -6.20
C GLU A 209 -42.63 -8.52 -6.71
N ALA A 210 -42.21 -9.14 -7.81
CA ALA A 210 -40.93 -8.91 -8.46
C ALA A 210 -40.77 -7.46 -8.96
N ALA A 211 -39.97 -6.67 -8.25
CA ALA A 211 -38.98 -5.88 -8.96
C ALA A 211 -37.96 -6.89 -9.51
N GLU A 212 -37.84 -7.03 -10.83
CA GLU A 212 -36.79 -7.86 -11.42
C GLU A 212 -35.44 -7.38 -10.86
N PRO A 213 -34.67 -8.21 -10.11
CA PRO A 213 -33.30 -7.86 -9.81
C PRO A 213 -32.60 -7.68 -11.16
N ALA A 214 -31.90 -6.56 -11.32
CA ALA A 214 -31.05 -6.38 -12.48
C ALA A 214 -30.17 -7.63 -12.61
N PRO A 215 -29.97 -8.18 -13.81
CA PRO A 215 -29.12 -9.36 -13.98
C PRO A 215 -27.77 -9.06 -13.35
N GLU A 216 -27.38 -9.87 -12.36
CA GLU A 216 -26.04 -9.79 -11.76
C GLU A 216 -25.03 -9.89 -12.89
N LYS A 217 -24.29 -8.79 -13.10
CA LYS A 217 -23.31 -8.72 -14.17
C LYS A 217 -22.21 -9.72 -13.88
N THR A 218 -21.82 -10.46 -14.90
CA THR A 218 -20.67 -11.34 -14.79
C THR A 218 -19.42 -10.53 -14.48
N ARG A 219 -18.46 -11.18 -13.83
CA ARG A 219 -17.11 -10.64 -13.56
C ARG A 219 -16.44 -9.99 -14.79
N GLU A 220 -16.67 -10.55 -15.97
CA GLU A 220 -16.13 -10.03 -17.24
C GLU A 220 -16.87 -8.76 -17.71
N GLU A 221 -18.18 -8.67 -17.49
CA GLU A 221 -18.99 -7.50 -17.83
C GLU A 221 -18.66 -6.31 -16.92
N LEU A 222 -18.47 -6.54 -15.61
CA LEU A 222 -18.02 -5.51 -14.67
C LEU A 222 -16.63 -4.96 -15.04
N LEU A 223 -15.72 -5.85 -15.44
CA LEU A 223 -14.39 -5.44 -15.92
C LEU A 223 -14.51 -4.59 -17.20
N ALA A 224 -15.35 -4.97 -18.15
CA ALA A 224 -15.56 -4.24 -19.40
C ALA A 224 -16.15 -2.84 -19.16
N GLU A 225 -17.11 -2.71 -18.25
CA GLU A 225 -17.70 -1.43 -17.86
C GLU A 225 -16.69 -0.51 -17.19
N ASP A 226 -15.87 -1.01 -16.26
CA ASP A 226 -14.81 -0.21 -15.64
C ASP A 226 -13.75 0.21 -16.67
N VAL A 227 -13.38 -0.69 -17.59
CA VAL A 227 -12.45 -0.38 -18.69
C VAL A 227 -12.96 0.81 -19.50
N ILE A 228 -14.26 0.83 -19.81
CA ILE A 228 -14.94 1.91 -20.52
C ILE A 228 -14.98 3.18 -19.66
N ALA A 229 -15.37 3.11 -18.39
CA ALA A 229 -15.43 4.25 -17.48
C ALA A 229 -14.07 4.96 -17.37
N LYS A 230 -12.98 4.21 -17.19
CA LYS A 230 -11.60 4.74 -17.16
C LYS A 230 -11.12 5.27 -18.51
N SER A 231 -11.69 4.83 -19.63
CA SER A 231 -11.37 5.39 -20.94
C SER A 231 -11.91 6.82 -21.09
N TYR A 232 -13.06 7.12 -20.47
CA TYR A 232 -13.64 8.46 -20.45
C TYR A 232 -12.92 9.41 -19.48
N GLU A 233 -12.43 8.92 -18.34
CA GLU A 233 -11.64 9.75 -17.40
C GLU A 233 -10.23 10.08 -17.91
N ASN A 234 -9.62 9.23 -18.74
CA ASN A 234 -8.27 9.44 -19.29
C ASN A 234 -8.22 10.22 -20.61
N THR A 235 -9.36 10.55 -21.23
CA THR A 235 -9.37 11.55 -22.30
C THR A 235 -9.23 12.93 -21.69
N ALA A 236 -8.05 13.52 -21.81
CA ALA A 236 -7.78 14.92 -21.49
C ALA A 236 -8.67 15.84 -22.35
N VAL A 237 -9.90 16.07 -21.91
CA VAL A 237 -10.70 17.20 -22.33
C VAL A 237 -10.30 18.35 -21.41
N PRO A 238 -9.81 19.50 -21.93
CA PRO A 238 -9.64 20.69 -21.09
C PRO A 238 -10.97 21.01 -20.38
N PRO A 239 -10.96 21.66 -19.22
CA PRO A 239 -12.18 22.01 -18.51
C PRO A 239 -12.95 23.04 -19.34
N THR A 240 -13.79 22.56 -20.26
CA THR A 240 -14.89 23.33 -20.80
C THR A 240 -16.03 23.18 -19.83
N ASP A 241 -16.55 24.30 -19.32
CA ASP A 241 -17.80 24.41 -18.58
C ASP A 241 -18.95 23.72 -19.32
N SER A 242 -19.07 22.41 -19.17
CA SER A 242 -20.20 21.63 -19.62
C SER A 242 -20.73 20.88 -18.42
N GLU A 243 -21.75 21.46 -17.79
CA GLU A 243 -22.60 20.86 -16.76
C GLU A 243 -23.44 19.67 -17.27
N ALA A 244 -23.07 19.05 -18.40
CA ALA A 244 -23.92 18.14 -19.16
C ALA A 244 -23.30 16.77 -19.43
N LEU A 245 -22.34 16.31 -18.61
CA LEU A 245 -22.08 14.88 -18.53
C LEU A 245 -22.93 14.30 -17.40
N PRO A 246 -23.93 13.45 -17.71
CA PRO A 246 -24.68 12.78 -16.66
C PRO A 246 -23.70 11.93 -15.86
N ARG A 247 -23.48 12.30 -14.60
CA ARG A 247 -22.88 11.37 -13.63
C ARG A 247 -23.86 10.20 -13.53
N PRO A 248 -23.47 8.96 -13.85
CA PRO A 248 -24.34 7.82 -13.56
C PRO A 248 -24.71 7.90 -12.07
N GLN A 249 -26.01 7.81 -11.78
CA GLN A 249 -26.48 7.63 -10.42
C GLN A 249 -25.90 6.32 -9.94
N ARG A 250 -24.89 6.42 -9.08
CA ARG A 250 -24.31 5.27 -8.42
C ARG A 250 -25.26 4.94 -7.29
N GLU A 251 -25.87 3.76 -7.34
CA GLU A 251 -26.51 3.18 -6.16
C GLU A 251 -25.39 3.05 -5.11
N GLU A 252 -25.57 3.72 -3.98
CA GLU A 252 -24.72 3.52 -2.80
C GLU A 252 -25.10 2.15 -2.25
N GLU A 253 -24.55 1.10 -2.86
CA GLU A 253 -24.50 -0.21 -2.23
C GLU A 253 -23.76 -0.03 -0.89
N GLU A 254 -24.34 -0.53 0.20
CA GLU A 254 -23.68 -0.63 1.50
C GLU A 254 -22.49 -1.60 1.35
N GLU A 255 -21.36 -1.09 0.87
CA GLU A 255 -20.09 -1.81 0.82
C GLU A 255 -19.66 -2.05 2.28
N GLU A 256 -19.54 -3.32 2.70
CA GLU A 256 -18.93 -3.65 4.00
C GLU A 256 -17.54 -3.02 4.08
N ASP A 257 -17.32 -2.19 5.10
CA ASP A 257 -16.04 -1.54 5.32
C ASP A 257 -14.98 -2.62 5.60
N PRO A 258 -13.94 -2.75 4.75
CA PRO A 258 -12.92 -3.76 4.94
C PRO A 258 -12.16 -3.50 6.25
N PHE A 259 -11.69 -4.58 6.89
CA PHE A 259 -10.86 -4.46 8.09
C PHE A 259 -9.66 -3.52 7.85
N ASP A 260 -9.62 -2.44 8.64
CA ASP A 260 -8.53 -1.46 8.63
C ASP A 260 -8.30 -0.92 10.04
N PHE A 261 -7.08 -0.48 10.32
CA PHE A 261 -6.73 0.11 11.60
C PHE A 261 -5.57 1.11 11.46
N PRO A 262 -5.56 2.19 12.26
CA PRO A 262 -4.44 3.11 12.29
C PRO A 262 -3.20 2.42 12.87
N VAL A 263 -2.07 2.56 12.18
CA VAL A 263 -0.79 1.99 12.62
C VAL A 263 -0.05 2.98 13.52
N ASP A 264 0.35 2.52 14.70
CA ASP A 264 1.32 3.22 15.54
C ASP A 264 2.76 2.83 15.15
N TYR A 265 3.48 3.80 14.61
CA TYR A 265 4.87 3.69 14.17
C TYR A 265 5.87 4.11 15.25
N THR A 266 5.58 3.98 16.53
CA THR A 266 6.47 4.43 17.62
C THR A 266 7.71 3.55 17.80
N LEU A 267 7.55 2.22 17.74
CA LEU A 267 8.63 1.25 17.96
C LEU A 267 9.25 0.79 16.65
N TRP A 268 10.56 0.99 16.49
CA TRP A 268 11.28 0.76 15.24
C TRP A 268 12.25 -0.41 15.38
N ALA A 269 12.29 -1.32 14.40
CA ALA A 269 13.36 -2.30 14.34
C ALA A 269 14.56 -1.70 13.59
N VAL A 270 15.70 -1.56 14.25
CA VAL A 270 16.94 -1.05 13.67
C VAL A 270 17.86 -2.23 13.37
N ILE A 271 18.14 -2.46 12.10
CA ILE A 271 18.82 -3.67 11.61
C ILE A 271 20.19 -3.28 11.05
N GLY A 272 21.24 -3.86 11.64
CA GLY A 272 22.63 -3.71 11.24
C GLY A 272 22.99 -4.53 10.00
N ALA A 273 24.13 -4.23 9.38
CA ALA A 273 24.65 -5.01 8.25
C ALA A 273 24.97 -6.48 8.60
N ASP A 274 25.22 -6.76 9.88
CA ASP A 274 25.45 -8.10 10.44
C ASP A 274 24.14 -8.87 10.71
N GLY A 275 22.98 -8.23 10.47
CA GLY A 275 21.66 -8.78 10.76
C GLY A 275 21.23 -8.62 12.22
N ALA A 276 22.02 -7.95 13.07
CA ALA A 276 21.61 -7.68 14.44
C ALA A 276 20.46 -6.67 14.46
N THR A 277 19.39 -7.02 15.17
CA THR A 277 18.19 -6.18 15.32
C THR A 277 18.11 -5.64 16.74
N ARG A 278 17.85 -4.34 16.86
CA ARG A 278 17.53 -3.67 18.12
C ARG A 278 16.25 -2.86 17.97
N THR A 279 15.43 -2.81 19.02
CA THR A 279 14.22 -2.00 19.01
C THR A 279 14.51 -0.60 19.52
N TYR A 280 14.04 0.43 18.81
CA TYR A 280 14.19 1.83 19.16
C TYR A 280 12.81 2.46 19.36
N ASP A 281 12.60 3.09 20.51
CA ASP A 281 11.42 3.89 20.79
C ASP A 281 11.67 5.33 20.30
N SER A 282 10.96 5.73 19.25
CA SER A 282 11.11 7.05 18.64
C SER A 282 10.57 8.20 19.49
N VAL A 283 9.65 7.94 20.41
CA VAL A 283 9.10 8.94 21.32
C VAL A 283 10.03 9.12 22.53
N ALA A 284 10.52 8.01 23.10
CA ALA A 284 11.50 8.05 24.19
C ALA A 284 12.92 8.42 23.71
N ALA A 285 13.16 8.39 22.41
CA ALA A 285 14.45 8.59 21.76
C ALA A 285 15.56 7.67 22.31
N ALA A 286 15.22 6.38 22.52
CA ALA A 286 16.10 5.42 23.15
C ALA A 286 15.90 3.99 22.62
N PHE A 287 16.95 3.17 22.68
CA PHE A 287 16.82 1.74 22.45
C PHE A 287 16.13 1.06 23.62
N VAL A 288 15.22 0.13 23.32
CA VAL A 288 14.48 -0.68 24.28
C VAL A 288 14.88 -2.15 24.13
N GLY A 289 14.85 -2.89 25.24
CA GLY A 289 15.26 -4.30 25.29
C GLY A 289 14.53 -5.06 26.38
#